data_AF-A0A445MY55-F1
#
_entry.id   AF-A0A445MY55-F1
#
_cell.length_a   1.000
_cell.length_b   1.000
_cell.length_c   1.000
_cell.angle_alpha   90.00
_cell.angle_beta   90.00
_cell.angle_gamma   90.00
#
_symmetry.space_group_name_H-M   'P 1'
#
loop_
_entity.id
_entity.type
_entity.pdbx_description
1 polymer ?
#
loop_
_entity_poly.entity_id
_entity_poly.type
_entity_poly.pdbx_seq_one_letter_code
_entity_poly.pdbx_strand_id
1 'polypeptide(L)'
;MKEFIEKEKARLQAIFEPFNTGGSWMTLVDKGRVSVRVGIVDGFIVTRMAPQFDAGGNVTRVDFWLLIRLSGYDEGFQHAHTIKVVSWSQDDTYLLDLFDDRDRRFHIELIFPDQEPNEAADWKRWRDYKAGNLDRFERIDAELLTEHTRIAEEWE
;
A
#
# COMPACT_ATOMS: atom_id res chain seq x y z
N MET A 1 -2.63 10.48 22.77
CA MET A 1 -3.27 10.28 21.45
C MET A 1 -2.29 10.44 20.31
N LYS A 2 -1.68 11.62 20.12
CA LYS A 2 -0.68 11.86 19.07
C LYS A 2 0.46 10.85 19.06
N GLU A 3 1.09 10.60 20.22
CA GLU A 3 2.18 9.62 20.34
C GLU A 3 1.76 8.19 20.00
N PHE A 4 0.52 7.81 20.34
CA PHE A 4 -0.04 6.51 19.97
C PHE A 4 -0.20 6.41 18.46
N ILE A 5 -0.78 7.43 17.82
CA ILE A 5 -0.99 7.46 16.37
C ILE A 5 0.35 7.38 15.63
N GLU A 6 1.36 8.14 16.03
CA GLU A 6 2.67 8.10 15.37
C GLU A 6 3.37 6.73 15.53
N LYS A 7 3.33 6.16 16.74
CA LYS A 7 3.92 4.84 17.00
C LYS A 7 3.21 3.74 16.19
N GLU A 8 1.89 3.78 16.15
CA GLU A 8 1.10 2.79 15.43
C GLU A 8 1.24 2.97 13.91
N LYS A 9 1.37 4.22 13.42
CA LYS A 9 1.69 4.51 12.01
C LYS A 9 3.01 3.88 11.62
N ALA A 10 4.05 4.08 12.43
CA ALA A 10 5.37 3.49 12.19
C ALA A 10 5.31 1.96 12.22
N ARG A 11 4.56 1.37 13.17
CA ARG A 11 4.37 -0.08 13.25
C ARG A 11 3.68 -0.64 12.00
N LEU A 12 2.60 0.00 11.54
CA LEU A 12 1.89 -0.40 10.32
C LEU A 12 2.76 -0.20 9.09
N GLN A 13 3.47 0.92 8.98
CA GLN A 13 4.37 1.18 7.87
C GLN A 13 5.48 0.13 7.77
N ALA A 14 5.99 -0.37 8.90
CA ALA A 14 7.01 -1.41 8.94
C ALA A 14 6.54 -2.76 8.36
N ILE A 15 5.24 -3.06 8.38
CA ILE A 15 4.69 -4.27 7.75
C ILE A 15 4.89 -4.24 6.23
N PHE A 16 4.82 -3.05 5.63
CA PHE A 16 4.96 -2.87 4.19
C PHE A 16 6.42 -2.81 3.70
N GLU A 17 7.39 -2.69 4.62
CA GLU A 17 8.79 -2.49 4.25
C GLU A 17 9.38 -3.62 3.36
N PRO A 18 9.12 -4.92 3.65
CA PRO A 18 9.57 -5.99 2.76
C PRO A 18 8.98 -5.85 1.36
N PHE A 19 7.69 -5.48 1.26
CA PHE A 19 6.97 -5.35 -0.01
C PHE A 19 7.45 -4.15 -0.82
N ASN A 20 7.81 -3.04 -0.16
CA ASN A 20 8.38 -1.85 -0.79
C ASN A 20 9.82 -2.09 -1.28
N THR A 21 10.57 -2.93 -0.57
CA THR A 21 12.00 -3.19 -0.87
C THR A 21 12.15 -4.31 -1.90
N GLY A 22 11.53 -5.46 -1.66
CA GLY A 22 11.61 -6.64 -2.51
C GLY A 22 10.74 -6.57 -3.75
N GLY A 23 9.80 -5.63 -3.78
CA GLY A 23 8.74 -5.60 -4.79
C GLY A 23 7.64 -6.60 -4.43
N SER A 24 6.43 -6.27 -4.83
CA SER A 24 5.26 -7.12 -4.62
C SER A 24 4.34 -7.03 -5.81
N TRP A 25 3.46 -8.01 -5.96
CA TRP A 25 2.32 -7.87 -6.84
C TRP A 25 1.03 -7.91 -6.04
N MET A 26 -0.02 -7.32 -6.61
CA MET A 26 -1.32 -7.23 -5.94
C MET A 26 -2.45 -7.77 -6.82
N THR A 27 -3.33 -8.57 -6.22
CA THR A 27 -4.61 -8.98 -6.81
C THR A 27 -5.76 -8.40 -6.03
N LEU A 28 -6.70 -7.79 -6.75
CA LEU A 28 -7.96 -7.30 -6.22
C LEU A 28 -9.03 -8.39 -6.37
N VAL A 29 -9.66 -8.74 -5.26
CA VAL A 29 -10.81 -9.65 -5.21
C VAL A 29 -12.02 -8.88 -4.72
N ASP A 30 -13.05 -8.81 -5.56
CA ASP A 30 -14.33 -8.19 -5.25
C ASP A 30 -15.44 -9.24 -5.41
N LYS A 31 -16.38 -9.27 -4.46
CA LYS A 31 -17.40 -10.31 -4.37
C LYS A 31 -18.28 -10.32 -5.62
N GLY A 32 -18.36 -11.48 -6.26
CA GLY A 32 -19.13 -11.66 -7.49
C GLY A 32 -18.46 -11.10 -8.75
N ARG A 33 -17.20 -10.66 -8.66
CA ARG A 33 -16.39 -10.27 -9.82
C ARG A 33 -15.21 -11.22 -10.00
N VAL A 34 -14.69 -11.26 -11.23
CA VAL A 34 -13.44 -11.96 -11.53
C VAL A 34 -12.30 -11.21 -10.85
N SER A 35 -11.39 -11.94 -10.19
CA SER A 35 -10.19 -11.38 -9.58
C SER A 35 -9.32 -10.69 -10.64
N VAL A 36 -8.80 -9.51 -10.29
CA VAL A 36 -7.98 -8.70 -11.20
C VAL A 36 -6.57 -8.64 -10.65
N ARG A 37 -5.60 -9.11 -11.43
CA ARG A 37 -4.19 -8.84 -11.14
C ARG A 37 -3.93 -7.38 -11.47
N VAL A 38 -3.67 -6.58 -10.44
CA VAL A 38 -3.54 -5.13 -10.55
C VAL A 38 -2.18 -4.74 -11.11
N GLY A 39 -1.13 -5.48 -10.73
CA GLY A 39 0.23 -5.31 -11.25
C GLY A 39 1.28 -5.37 -10.16
N ILE A 40 2.51 -5.01 -10.53
CA ILE A 40 3.62 -4.82 -9.60
C ILE A 40 3.40 -3.52 -8.83
N VAL A 41 3.55 -3.59 -7.51
CA VAL A 41 3.43 -2.46 -6.61
C VAL A 41 4.82 -1.91 -6.31
N ASP A 42 4.98 -0.61 -6.56
CA ASP A 42 6.17 0.16 -6.20
C ASP A 42 6.29 0.39 -4.70
N GLY A 43 5.17 0.74 -4.08
CA GLY A 43 5.16 0.89 -2.64
C GLY A 43 3.82 1.25 -2.04
N PHE A 44 3.77 1.03 -0.73
CA PHE A 44 2.67 1.30 0.15
C PHE A 44 3.09 2.35 1.19
N ILE A 45 2.32 3.42 1.32
CA ILE A 45 2.53 4.47 2.33
C ILE A 45 1.26 4.67 3.13
N VAL A 46 1.34 4.52 4.45
CA VAL A 46 0.24 4.87 5.36
C VAL A 46 0.14 6.40 5.41
N THR A 47 -0.97 6.95 4.91
CA THR A 47 -1.17 8.41 4.86
C THR A 47 -1.88 8.91 6.12
N ARG A 48 -2.99 8.28 6.50
CA ARG A 48 -3.84 8.65 7.64
C ARG A 48 -4.14 7.45 8.53
N MET A 49 -4.40 7.73 9.80
CA MET A 49 -4.85 6.75 10.79
C MET A 49 -6.08 7.24 11.55
N ALA A 50 -7.01 6.32 11.86
CA ALA A 50 -8.19 6.56 12.66
C ALA A 50 -8.40 5.39 13.65
N PRO A 51 -7.84 5.47 14.87
CA PRO A 51 -8.14 4.51 15.91
C PRO A 51 -9.60 4.66 16.40
N GLN A 52 -10.25 3.53 16.62
CA GLN A 52 -11.59 3.41 17.18
C GLN A 52 -11.49 3.01 18.65
N PHE A 53 -12.34 3.60 19.49
CA PHE A 53 -12.31 3.40 20.95
C PHE A 53 -13.61 2.81 21.46
N ASP A 54 -13.52 1.93 22.46
CA ASP A 54 -14.69 1.54 23.25
C ASP A 54 -15.08 2.65 24.25
N ALA A 55 -16.19 2.45 24.98
CA ALA A 55 -16.66 3.38 26.01
C ALA A 55 -15.67 3.53 27.19
N GLY A 56 -14.72 2.61 27.35
CA GLY A 56 -13.65 2.66 28.35
C GLY A 56 -12.39 3.38 27.87
N GLY A 57 -12.35 3.83 26.61
CA GLY A 57 -11.19 4.47 26.01
C GLY A 57 -10.10 3.50 25.52
N ASN A 58 -10.39 2.21 25.42
CA ASN A 58 -9.46 1.23 24.83
C ASN A 58 -9.60 1.21 23.31
N VAL A 59 -8.47 1.07 22.60
CA VAL A 59 -8.47 0.91 21.15
C VAL A 59 -9.07 -0.45 20.78
N THR A 60 -10.11 -0.45 19.96
CA THR A 60 -10.80 -1.66 19.48
C THR A 60 -10.42 -2.02 18.06
N ARG A 61 -10.11 -1.01 17.25
CA ARG A 61 -9.74 -1.15 15.84
C ARG A 61 -8.90 0.04 15.41
N VAL A 62 -8.09 -0.14 14.38
CA VAL A 62 -7.33 0.94 13.76
C VAL A 62 -7.62 0.91 12.27
N ASP A 63 -8.43 1.86 11.81
CA ASP A 63 -8.61 2.08 10.38
C ASP A 63 -7.44 2.94 9.89
N PHE A 64 -6.97 2.70 8.68
CA PHE A 64 -5.92 3.52 8.09
C PHE A 64 -6.09 3.69 6.59
N TRP A 65 -5.56 4.77 6.06
CA TRP A 65 -5.54 5.02 4.63
C TRP A 65 -4.17 4.70 4.07
N LEU A 66 -4.17 4.01 2.95
CA LEU A 66 -2.98 3.49 2.31
C LEU A 66 -2.90 4.07 0.90
N LEU A 67 -1.83 4.82 0.64
CA LEU A 67 -1.40 5.13 -0.72
C LEU A 67 -0.70 3.90 -1.29
N ILE A 68 -1.21 3.40 -2.40
CA ILE A 68 -0.64 2.33 -3.21
C ILE A 68 -0.12 2.96 -4.50
N ARG A 69 1.18 2.80 -4.80
CA ARG A 69 1.75 3.15 -6.10
C ARG A 69 2.08 1.89 -6.87
N LEU A 70 1.59 1.76 -8.09
CA LEU A 70 1.95 0.70 -9.02
C LEU A 70 3.18 1.10 -9.84
N SER A 71 3.94 0.13 -10.33
CA SER A 71 4.96 0.42 -11.35
C SER A 71 4.32 1.16 -12.54
N GLY A 72 5.00 2.20 -13.04
CA GLY A 72 4.47 3.12 -14.06
C GLY A 72 3.70 4.32 -13.50
N TYR A 73 3.77 4.62 -12.19
CA TYR A 73 3.06 5.77 -11.62
C TYR A 73 3.47 7.14 -12.15
N ASP A 74 4.58 7.23 -12.89
CA ASP A 74 4.98 8.44 -13.61
C ASP A 74 4.22 8.66 -14.93
N GLU A 75 3.41 7.68 -15.36
CA GLU A 75 2.62 7.72 -16.60
C GLU A 75 1.19 8.23 -16.39
N GLY A 76 0.69 8.28 -15.15
CA GLY A 76 -0.61 8.88 -14.85
C GLY A 76 -1.27 8.40 -13.55
N PHE A 77 -2.34 9.09 -13.18
CA PHE A 77 -3.07 8.88 -11.93
C PHE A 77 -3.69 7.49 -11.79
N GLN A 78 -3.89 6.76 -12.89
CA GLN A 78 -4.44 5.40 -12.88
C GLN A 78 -3.53 4.37 -12.17
N HIS A 79 -2.29 4.74 -11.84
CA HIS A 79 -1.30 3.88 -11.17
C HIS A 79 -1.10 4.24 -9.69
N ALA A 80 -1.82 5.23 -9.15
CA ALA A 80 -1.76 5.59 -7.74
C ALA A 80 -3.16 5.58 -7.13
N HIS A 81 -3.32 4.94 -5.97
CA HIS A 81 -4.62 4.72 -5.35
C HIS A 81 -4.57 4.97 -3.85
N THR A 82 -5.63 5.58 -3.31
CA THR A 82 -5.89 5.58 -1.87
C THR A 82 -6.98 4.56 -1.57
N ILE A 83 -6.76 3.71 -0.57
CA ILE A 83 -7.78 2.83 0.00
C ILE A 83 -7.91 3.07 1.51
N LYS A 84 -9.11 2.86 2.07
CA LYS A 84 -9.36 2.82 3.51
C LYS A 84 -9.33 1.38 3.97
N VAL A 85 -8.27 0.97 4.67
CA VAL A 85 -8.11 -0.37 5.23
C VAL A 85 -8.79 -0.43 6.60
N VAL A 86 -9.73 -1.35 6.74
CA VAL A 86 -10.52 -1.55 7.99
C VAL A 86 -10.15 -2.84 8.71
N SER A 87 -9.51 -3.78 8.01
CA SER A 87 -8.88 -4.95 8.60
C SER A 87 -7.79 -5.49 7.69
N TRP A 88 -6.87 -6.25 8.25
CA TRP A 88 -5.79 -6.89 7.51
C TRP A 88 -5.33 -8.13 8.26
N SER A 89 -4.73 -9.06 7.52
CA SER A 89 -4.15 -10.29 8.06
C SER A 89 -2.84 -10.60 7.34
N GLN A 90 -1.91 -11.16 8.08
CA GLN A 90 -0.62 -11.60 7.56
C GLN A 90 -0.40 -13.04 8.03
N ASP A 91 -0.58 -13.98 7.11
CA ASP A 91 -0.45 -15.42 7.41
C ASP A 91 1.03 -15.85 7.52
N ASP A 92 1.90 -15.22 6.73
CA ASP A 92 3.37 -15.33 6.81
C ASP A 92 4.02 -14.01 6.33
N THR A 93 5.32 -13.89 6.49
CA THR A 93 6.13 -12.70 6.15
C THR A 93 5.99 -12.27 4.69
N TYR A 94 5.52 -13.16 3.81
CA TYR A 94 5.49 -12.97 2.36
C TYR A 94 4.12 -12.61 1.78
N LEU A 95 3.06 -12.71 2.58
CA LEU A 95 1.67 -12.54 2.14
C LEU A 95 0.96 -11.56 3.05
N LEU A 96 0.23 -10.62 2.46
CA LEU A 96 -0.56 -9.65 3.19
C LEU A 96 -1.93 -9.51 2.54
N ASP A 97 -2.98 -9.76 3.30
CA ASP A 97 -4.35 -9.50 2.89
C ASP A 97 -4.83 -8.22 3.57
N LEU A 98 -5.26 -7.24 2.76
CA LEU A 98 -5.94 -6.03 3.23
C LEU A 98 -7.40 -6.08 2.83
N PHE A 99 -8.28 -5.63 3.73
CA PHE A 99 -9.70 -5.47 3.46
C PHE A 99 -10.10 -4.02 3.62
N ASP A 100 -10.79 -3.50 2.63
CA ASP A 100 -11.28 -2.13 2.66
C ASP A 100 -12.71 -2.01 3.22
N ASP A 101 -13.18 -0.77 3.32
CA ASP A 101 -14.52 -0.41 3.78
C ASP A 101 -15.67 -0.90 2.87
N ARG A 102 -15.35 -1.54 1.75
CA ARG A 102 -16.30 -2.16 0.80
C ARG A 102 -16.19 -3.67 0.75
N ASP A 103 -15.48 -4.28 1.70
CA ASP A 103 -15.25 -5.74 1.74
C ASP A 103 -14.48 -6.27 0.52
N ARG A 104 -13.69 -5.40 -0.14
CA ARG A 104 -12.77 -5.82 -1.21
C ARG A 104 -11.47 -6.27 -0.58
N ARG A 105 -10.94 -7.39 -1.07
CA ARG A 105 -9.66 -7.94 -0.62
C ARG A 105 -8.55 -7.56 -1.59
N PHE A 106 -7.49 -6.97 -1.05
CA PHE A 106 -6.24 -6.71 -1.74
C PHE A 106 -5.22 -7.73 -1.25
N HIS A 107 -5.00 -8.76 -2.07
CA HIS A 107 -4.03 -9.81 -1.81
C HIS A 107 -2.67 -9.37 -2.34
N ILE A 108 -1.68 -9.29 -1.46
CA ILE A 108 -0.34 -8.79 -1.76
C ILE A 108 0.66 -9.92 -1.52
N GLU A 109 1.48 -10.22 -2.52
CA GLU A 109 2.51 -11.23 -2.45
C GLU A 109 3.88 -10.63 -2.76
N LEU A 110 4.90 -11.00 -1.98
CA LEU A 110 6.29 -10.67 -2.32
C LEU A 110 6.71 -11.35 -3.63
N ILE A 111 7.42 -10.61 -4.47
CA ILE A 111 8.01 -11.19 -5.68
C ILE A 111 9.22 -12.03 -5.29
N PHE A 112 9.21 -13.31 -5.66
CA PHE A 112 10.32 -14.22 -5.39
C PHE A 112 11.14 -14.48 -6.66
N PRO A 113 12.39 -13.99 -6.77
CA PRO A 113 13.17 -14.13 -8.01
C PRO A 113 13.37 -15.56 -8.51
N ASP A 114 13.47 -16.53 -7.60
CA ASP A 114 13.69 -17.94 -7.96
C ASP A 114 12.41 -18.64 -8.45
N GLN A 115 11.23 -18.11 -8.08
CA GLN A 115 9.92 -18.68 -8.43
C GLN A 115 9.22 -17.88 -9.55
N GLU A 116 9.43 -16.57 -9.58
CA GLU A 116 8.81 -15.59 -10.47
C GLU A 116 9.88 -14.74 -11.18
N PRO A 117 10.75 -15.35 -12.01
CA PRO A 117 11.91 -14.66 -12.59
C PRO A 117 11.52 -13.51 -13.54
N ASN A 118 10.36 -13.59 -14.18
CA ASN A 118 9.88 -12.54 -15.08
C ASN A 118 9.44 -11.31 -14.30
N GLU A 119 8.59 -11.49 -13.30
CA GLU A 119 8.14 -10.43 -12.38
C GLU A 119 9.32 -9.79 -11.65
N ALA A 120 10.29 -10.59 -11.19
CA ALA A 120 11.51 -10.06 -10.58
C ALA A 120 12.34 -9.23 -11.56
N ALA A 121 12.40 -9.64 -12.84
CA ALA A 121 13.08 -8.86 -13.87
C ALA A 121 12.34 -7.55 -14.20
N ASP A 122 11.00 -7.56 -14.22
CA ASP A 122 10.17 -6.36 -14.36
C ASP A 122 10.37 -5.38 -13.18
N TRP A 123 10.33 -5.89 -11.95
CA TRP A 123 10.59 -5.10 -10.75
C TRP A 123 11.98 -4.46 -10.80
N LYS A 124 13.00 -5.25 -11.16
CA LYS A 124 14.37 -4.75 -11.32
C LYS A 124 14.45 -3.64 -12.38
N ARG A 125 13.84 -3.84 -13.55
CA ARG A 125 13.80 -2.81 -14.61
C ARG A 125 13.16 -1.51 -14.13
N TRP A 126 12.04 -1.63 -13.41
CA TRP A 126 11.36 -0.48 -12.83
C TRP A 126 12.25 0.26 -11.83
N ARG A 127 12.91 -0.46 -10.91
CA ARG A 127 13.86 0.11 -9.94
C ARG A 127 15.04 0.81 -10.60
N ASP A 128 15.63 0.19 -11.63
CA ASP A 128 16.75 0.75 -12.39
C ASP A 128 16.30 2.03 -13.12
N TYR A 129 15.10 2.05 -13.71
CA TYR A 129 14.51 3.24 -14.32
C TYR A 129 14.31 4.38 -13.31
N LYS A 130 13.76 4.10 -12.12
CA LYS A 130 13.62 5.11 -11.06
C LYS A 130 14.96 5.68 -10.62
N ALA A 131 15.95 4.82 -10.40
CA ALA A 131 17.29 5.23 -10.00
C ALA A 131 17.94 6.16 -11.05
N GLY A 132 17.70 5.91 -12.34
CA GLY A 132 18.16 6.78 -13.44
C GLY A 132 17.41 8.12 -13.55
N ASN A 133 16.30 8.30 -12.83
CA ASN A 133 15.41 9.46 -12.91
C ASN A 133 15.07 10.06 -11.53
N LEU A 134 16.01 10.00 -10.58
CA LEU A 134 15.77 10.30 -9.17
C LEU A 134 15.04 11.64 -8.93
N ASP A 135 15.57 12.75 -9.44
CA ASP A 135 14.99 14.09 -9.27
C ASP A 135 13.56 14.22 -9.82
N ARG A 136 13.21 13.43 -10.85
CA ARG A 136 11.85 13.38 -11.38
C ARG A 136 10.95 12.63 -10.41
N PHE A 137 11.39 11.47 -9.93
CA PHE A 137 10.61 10.64 -9.02
C PHE A 137 10.44 11.27 -7.64
N GLU A 138 11.44 11.99 -7.11
CA GLU A 138 11.30 12.73 -5.85
C GLU A 138 10.15 13.75 -5.90
N ARG A 139 10.01 14.47 -7.04
CA ARG A 139 8.91 15.41 -7.23
C ARG A 139 7.56 14.71 -7.36
N ILE A 140 7.48 13.67 -8.18
CA ILE A 140 6.25 12.88 -8.36
C ILE A 140 5.81 12.26 -7.04
N ASP A 141 6.74 11.69 -6.26
CA ASP A 141 6.46 11.07 -4.96
C ASP A 141 5.91 12.10 -3.96
N ALA A 142 6.49 13.31 -3.93
CA ALA A 142 6.03 14.39 -3.07
C ALA A 142 4.64 14.91 -3.46
N GLU A 143 4.37 15.05 -4.76
CA GLU A 143 3.07 15.46 -5.30
C GLU A 143 1.99 14.41 -4.98
N LEU A 144 2.26 13.13 -5.27
CA LEU A 144 1.35 12.03 -4.96
C LEU A 144 1.10 11.92 -3.46
N LEU A 145 2.15 11.99 -2.63
CA LEU A 145 1.97 11.92 -1.19
C LEU A 145 1.07 13.05 -0.68
N THR A 146 1.27 14.27 -1.18
CA THR A 146 0.46 15.44 -0.81
C THR A 146 -0.99 15.26 -1.22
N GLU A 147 -1.24 14.90 -2.47
CA GLU A 147 -2.59 14.69 -3.01
C GLU A 147 -3.33 13.57 -2.27
N HIS A 148 -2.69 12.41 -2.11
CA HIS A 148 -3.31 11.24 -1.51
C HIS A 148 -3.46 11.37 0.01
N THR A 149 -2.64 12.18 0.68
CA THR A 149 -2.87 12.57 2.08
C THR A 149 -4.12 13.43 2.20
N ARG A 150 -4.29 14.44 1.32
CA ARG A 150 -5.51 15.25 1.29
C ARG A 150 -6.76 14.41 1.03
N ILE A 151 -6.72 13.50 0.06
CA ILE A 151 -7.82 12.55 -0.21
C ILE A 151 -8.14 11.75 1.06
N ALA A 152 -7.12 11.24 1.75
CA ALA A 152 -7.32 10.47 2.97
C ALA A 152 -7.92 11.31 4.10
N GLU A 153 -7.54 12.58 4.24
CA GLU A 153 -8.09 13.52 5.25
C GLU A 153 -9.55 13.89 4.97
N GLU A 154 -9.93 14.06 3.71
CA GLU A 154 -11.28 14.40 3.26
C GLU A 154 -12.23 13.19 3.24
N TRP A 155 -11.72 11.97 3.38
CA TRP A 155 -12.50 10.73 3.35
C TRP A 155 -13.23 10.49 4.68
N GLU A 156 -14.57 10.49 4.64
CA GLU A 156 -15.46 10.14 5.77
C GLU A 156 -15.51 8.61 6.03
#